data_AF-A0A395H8F5-F1
#
_entry.id   AF-A0A395H8F5-F1
#
_cell.length_a   1.000
_cell.length_b   1.000
_cell.length_c   1.000
_cell.angle_alpha   90.00
_cell.angle_beta   90.00
_cell.angle_gamma   90.00
#
_symmetry.space_group_name_H-M   'P 1'
#
loop_
_entity.id
_entity.type
_entity.pdbx_description
1 polymer ?
#
loop_
_entity_poly.entity_id
_entity_poly.type
_entity_poly.pdbx_seq_one_letter_code
_entity_poly.pdbx_strand_id
1 'polypeptide(L)'
;MAISIVMTTLSECGIVSQTIFYRTTISVDWLDSLGEYALFAIILLPICRRLHQQARNANKLILVTHSICLTLLGILLIAAVALETTILNGLYGSDPDYTVYSLLNPERGLRTALYAFEVVAMLIASASMIMALRQAPHLRKGTLGSLLAVLIICCLGLPLTSLAGYVDSTYRVIRTQSEVDYMYRSQEARLFIASLFYSGAFLSALSLAGSPQLKDDPYKWGPRVSLQEPVYAPYPIRQG
;
A
#
# COMPACT_ATOMS: atom_id res chain seq x y z
N MET A 1 14.22 0.70 7.98
CA MET A 1 15.11 -0.46 8.23
C MET A 1 16.58 -0.09 8.53
N ALA A 2 17.30 0.65 7.67
CA ALA A 2 18.72 0.99 7.92
C ALA A 2 18.97 1.77 9.23
N ILE A 3 18.09 2.73 9.57
CA ILE A 3 18.16 3.49 10.82
C ILE A 3 18.01 2.56 12.03
N SER A 4 17.10 1.59 11.98
CA SER A 4 16.89 0.63 13.08
C SER A 4 18.14 -0.22 13.32
N ILE A 5 18.79 -0.72 12.27
CA ILE A 5 20.05 -1.49 12.38
C ILE A 5 21.13 -0.65 13.05
N VAL A 6 21.34 0.59 12.58
CA VAL A 6 22.34 1.50 13.17
C VAL A 6 22.05 1.77 14.65
N MET A 7 20.79 2.05 15.00
CA MET A 7 20.40 2.33 16.38
C MET A 7 20.54 1.11 17.29
N THR A 8 20.20 -0.08 16.80
CA THR A 8 20.40 -1.34 17.54
C THR A 8 21.88 -1.57 17.79
N THR A 9 22.74 -1.43 16.77
CA THR A 9 24.19 -1.57 16.95
C THR A 9 24.75 -0.56 17.94
N LEU A 10 24.33 0.71 17.85
CA LEU A 10 24.77 1.76 18.78
C LEU A 10 24.29 1.52 20.22
N SER A 11 23.10 0.94 20.39
CA SER A 11 22.55 0.56 21.70
C SER A 11 23.32 -0.61 22.32
N GLU A 12 23.60 -1.67 21.55
CA GLU A 12 24.40 -2.83 21.99
C GLU A 12 25.84 -2.42 22.33
N CYS A 13 26.39 -1.43 21.63
CA CYS A 13 27.70 -0.86 21.95
C CYS A 13 27.69 0.12 23.13
N GLY A 14 26.54 0.38 23.75
CA GLY A 14 26.42 1.31 24.89
C GLY A 14 26.66 2.78 24.55
N ILE A 15 26.68 3.14 23.26
CA ILE A 15 26.92 4.52 22.79
C ILE A 15 25.66 5.36 22.95
N VAL A 16 24.49 4.74 22.80
CA VAL A 16 23.18 5.40 22.84
C VAL A 16 22.42 4.97 24.09
N SER A 17 21.86 5.95 24.82
CA SER A 17 20.98 5.67 25.97
C SER A 17 19.62 5.12 25.52
N GLN A 18 18.95 4.33 26.37
CA GLN A 18 17.61 3.81 26.09
C GLN A 18 16.62 4.91 25.70
N THR A 19 16.69 6.07 26.35
CA THR A 19 15.85 7.24 26.03
C THR A 19 16.01 7.73 24.59
N ILE A 20 17.25 7.81 24.10
CA ILE A 20 17.54 8.23 22.73
C ILE A 20 17.12 7.13 21.74
N PHE A 21 17.31 5.86 22.10
CA PHE A 21 16.85 4.72 21.30
C PHE A 21 15.33 4.78 21.07
N TYR A 22 14.52 4.85 22.13
CA TYR A 22 13.05 4.91 22.04
C TYR A 22 12.52 6.19 21.37
N ARG A 23 13.26 7.30 21.46
CA ARG A 23 12.89 8.49 20.69
C ARG A 23 13.15 8.34 19.19
N THR A 24 14.18 7.59 18.82
CA THR A 24 14.50 7.36 17.41
C THR A 24 13.54 6.37 16.77
N THR A 25 12.97 5.43 17.54
CA THR A 25 11.94 4.51 17.05
C THR A 25 10.68 5.26 16.59
N ILE A 26 10.38 6.44 17.14
CA ILE A 26 9.29 7.31 16.66
C ILE A 26 9.52 7.63 15.18
N SER A 27 10.69 8.19 14.83
CA SER A 27 11.01 8.53 13.44
C SER A 27 11.00 7.32 12.50
N VAL A 28 11.41 6.16 13.00
CA VAL A 28 11.37 4.91 12.23
C VAL A 28 9.93 4.50 11.96
N ASP A 29 9.05 4.51 12.96
CA ASP A 29 7.63 4.15 12.82
C ASP A 29 6.90 5.11 11.87
N TRP A 30 7.16 6.41 11.97
CA TRP A 30 6.64 7.42 11.04
C TRP A 30 7.03 7.11 9.58
N LEU A 31 8.31 6.82 9.33
CA LEU A 31 8.81 6.56 7.99
C LEU A 31 8.28 5.23 7.42
N ASP A 32 8.18 4.20 8.25
CA ASP A 32 7.66 2.90 7.86
C ASP A 32 6.17 3.00 7.49
N SER A 33 5.37 3.59 8.39
CA SER A 33 3.96 3.91 8.19
C SER A 33 3.71 4.75 6.95
N LEU A 34 4.54 5.78 6.71
CA LEU A 34 4.43 6.62 5.52
C LEU A 34 4.79 5.87 4.23
N GLY A 35 5.76 4.96 4.30
CA GLY A 35 6.16 4.09 3.20
C GLY A 35 5.03 3.15 2.78
N GLU A 36 4.40 2.47 3.74
CA GLU A 36 3.23 1.61 3.51
C GLU A 36 2.06 2.42 2.94
N TYR A 37 1.76 3.59 3.52
CA TYR A 37 0.72 4.48 3.02
C TYR A 37 0.97 4.92 1.57
N ALA A 38 2.21 5.31 1.25
CA ALA A 38 2.57 5.72 -0.11
C ALA A 38 2.40 4.56 -1.10
N LEU A 39 2.78 3.34 -0.72
CA LEU A 39 2.55 2.14 -1.53
C LEU A 39 1.06 1.91 -1.77
N PHE A 40 0.23 1.98 -0.73
CA PHE A 40 -1.23 1.86 -0.86
C PHE A 40 -1.81 2.96 -1.75
N ALA A 41 -1.33 4.20 -1.63
CA ALA A 41 -1.74 5.31 -2.49
C ALA A 41 -1.42 5.06 -3.97
N ILE A 42 -0.22 4.56 -4.27
CA ILE A 42 0.20 4.20 -5.63
C ILE A 42 -0.66 3.05 -6.18
N ILE A 43 -1.00 2.07 -5.35
CA ILE A 43 -1.83 0.94 -5.77
C ILE A 43 -3.26 1.41 -6.07
N LEU A 44 -3.90 2.11 -5.14
CA LEU A 44 -5.30 2.51 -5.21
C LEU A 44 -5.56 3.57 -6.30
N LEU A 45 -4.66 4.54 -6.49
CA LEU A 45 -4.89 5.61 -7.45
C LEU A 45 -4.28 5.30 -8.83
N PRO A 46 -2.97 5.45 -9.07
CA PRO A 46 -2.44 5.38 -10.42
C PRO A 46 -2.54 3.98 -11.04
N ILE A 47 -2.29 2.90 -10.30
CA ILE A 47 -2.33 1.53 -10.87
C ILE A 47 -3.77 1.14 -11.21
N CYS A 48 -4.68 1.18 -10.23
CA CYS A 48 -6.09 0.86 -10.49
C CYS A 48 -6.71 1.76 -11.56
N ARG A 49 -6.42 3.08 -11.57
CA ARG A 49 -6.93 3.99 -12.60
C ARG A 49 -6.44 3.61 -13.99
N ARG A 50 -5.15 3.33 -14.17
CA ARG A 50 -4.59 2.92 -15.48
C ARG A 50 -5.22 1.62 -15.96
N LEU A 51 -5.38 0.63 -15.08
CA LEU A 51 -6.04 -0.63 -15.41
C LEU A 51 -7.50 -0.43 -15.88
N HIS A 52 -8.25 0.45 -15.22
CA HIS A 52 -9.63 0.75 -15.59
C HIS A 52 -9.74 1.53 -16.90
N GLN A 53 -8.79 2.43 -17.18
CA GLN A 53 -8.70 3.11 -18.46
C GLN A 53 -8.48 2.12 -19.61
N GLN A 54 -7.61 1.12 -19.43
CA GLN A 54 -7.38 0.07 -20.43
C GLN A 54 -8.55 -0.88 -20.58
N ALA A 55 -9.28 -1.15 -19.50
CA ALA A 55 -10.52 -1.92 -19.53
C ALA A 55 -11.71 -1.16 -20.15
N ARG A 56 -11.52 0.09 -20.61
CA ARG A 56 -12.57 1.00 -21.09
C ARG A 56 -13.72 1.20 -20.09
N ASN A 57 -13.45 0.97 -18.81
CA ASN A 57 -14.41 1.06 -17.72
C ASN A 57 -13.90 2.07 -16.68
N ALA A 58 -13.63 3.29 -17.15
CA ALA A 58 -13.23 4.41 -16.30
C ALA A 58 -14.44 4.93 -15.51
N ASN A 59 -14.95 4.12 -14.58
CA ASN A 59 -16.06 4.51 -13.73
C ASN A 59 -15.57 5.51 -12.68
N LYS A 60 -16.09 6.74 -12.73
CA LYS A 60 -15.76 7.81 -11.77
C LYS A 60 -15.99 7.38 -10.32
N LEU A 61 -16.96 6.49 -10.08
CA LEU A 61 -17.25 5.96 -8.75
C LEU A 61 -16.06 5.22 -8.13
N ILE A 62 -15.30 4.43 -8.90
CA ILE A 62 -14.15 3.68 -8.38
C ILE A 62 -13.05 4.63 -7.90
N LEU A 63 -12.81 5.70 -8.66
CA LEU A 63 -11.84 6.72 -8.29
C LEU A 63 -12.25 7.46 -7.01
N VAL A 64 -13.54 7.80 -6.88
CA VAL A 64 -14.08 8.43 -5.67
C VAL A 64 -13.94 7.49 -4.47
N THR A 65 -14.31 6.22 -4.61
CA THR A 65 -14.15 5.22 -3.55
C THR A 65 -12.69 5.09 -3.11
N HIS A 66 -11.75 4.94 -4.06
CA HIS A 66 -10.33 4.84 -3.72
C HIS A 66 -9.79 6.10 -3.05
N SER A 67 -10.24 7.29 -3.49
CA SER A 67 -9.86 8.55 -2.86
C SER A 67 -10.37 8.63 -1.42
N ILE A 68 -11.63 8.27 -1.18
CA ILE A 68 -12.23 8.27 0.17
C ILE A 68 -11.48 7.28 1.07
N CYS A 69 -11.21 6.06 0.56
CA CYS A 69 -10.41 5.07 1.29
C CYS A 69 -9.05 5.64 1.69
N LEU A 70 -8.31 6.27 0.77
CA LEU A 70 -7.00 6.85 1.08
C LEU A 70 -7.09 7.99 2.10
N THR A 71 -8.07 8.88 1.98
CA THR A 71 -8.26 9.97 2.95
C THR A 71 -8.53 9.43 4.35
N LEU A 72 -9.44 8.45 4.47
CA LEU A 72 -9.74 7.83 5.76
C LEU A 72 -8.52 7.12 6.34
N LEU A 73 -7.79 6.37 5.50
CA LEU A 73 -6.58 5.66 5.90
C LEU A 73 -5.49 6.63 6.37
N GLY A 74 -5.32 7.76 5.68
CA GLY A 74 -4.39 8.82 6.08
C GLY A 74 -4.77 9.48 7.41
N ILE A 75 -6.07 9.72 7.65
CA ILE A 75 -6.54 10.26 8.94
C ILE A 75 -6.27 9.27 10.07
N LEU A 76 -6.61 7.99 9.88
CA LEU A 76 -6.36 6.93 10.87
C LEU A 76 -4.87 6.76 11.15
N LEU A 77 -4.04 6.80 10.11
CA LEU A 77 -2.58 6.70 10.21
C LEU A 77 -2.00 7.84 11.04
N ILE A 78 -2.34 9.09 10.69
CA ILE A 78 -1.84 10.27 11.42
C ILE A 78 -2.29 10.21 12.88
N ALA A 79 -3.54 9.85 13.14
CA ALA A 79 -4.06 9.72 14.50
C ALA A 79 -3.33 8.62 15.29
N ALA A 80 -3.09 7.45 14.68
CA ALA A 80 -2.40 6.33 15.32
C ALA A 80 -0.95 6.68 15.65
N VAL A 81 -0.20 7.20 14.68
CA VAL A 81 1.21 7.54 14.86
C VAL A 81 1.39 8.74 15.80
N ALA A 82 0.48 9.73 15.78
CA ALA A 82 0.51 10.85 16.73
C ALA A 82 0.25 10.39 18.18
N LEU A 83 -0.69 9.45 18.37
CA LEU A 83 -0.98 8.90 19.69
C LEU A 83 0.19 8.07 20.22
N GLU A 84 0.79 7.21 19.39
CA GLU A 84 2.00 6.46 19.72
C GLU A 84 3.17 7.39 20.07
N THR A 85 3.38 8.45 19.27
CA THR A 85 4.39 9.48 19.55
C THR A 85 4.17 10.13 20.92
N THR A 86 2.91 10.43 21.26
CA THR A 86 2.55 11.01 22.57
C THR A 86 2.85 10.05 23.72
N ILE A 87 2.52 8.76 23.56
CA ILE A 87 2.81 7.72 24.56
C ILE A 87 4.31 7.57 24.76
N LEU A 88 5.08 7.43 23.67
CA LEU A 88 6.53 7.25 23.75
C LEU A 88 7.22 8.49 24.34
N ASN A 89 6.79 9.69 23.97
CA ASN A 89 7.36 10.91 24.54
C ASN A 89 6.94 11.12 26.00
N GLY A 90 5.77 10.65 26.44
CA GLY A 90 5.39 10.68 27.85
C GLY A 90 6.18 9.67 28.71
N LEU A 91 6.48 8.48 28.17
CA LEU A 91 7.24 7.45 28.89
C LEU A 91 8.75 7.71 28.90
N TYR A 92 9.29 8.22 27.81
CA TYR A 92 10.75 8.36 27.57
C TYR A 92 11.15 9.80 27.24
N GLY A 93 10.32 10.78 27.59
CA GLY A 93 10.61 12.19 27.44
C GLY A 93 11.56 12.71 28.52
N SER A 94 11.86 14.00 28.44
CA SER A 94 12.64 14.72 29.45
C SER A 94 11.89 14.82 30.79
N ASP A 95 10.55 14.91 30.72
CA ASP A 95 9.64 14.93 31.86
C ASP A 95 8.64 13.77 31.73
N PRO A 96 8.83 12.66 32.45
CA PRO A 96 7.95 11.50 32.34
C PRO A 96 6.53 11.80 32.85
N ASP A 97 5.53 11.53 32.01
CA ASP A 97 4.12 11.65 32.34
C ASP A 97 3.46 10.28 32.28
N TYR A 98 3.11 9.74 33.45
CA TYR A 98 2.49 8.42 33.56
C TYR A 98 0.98 8.42 33.25
N THR A 99 0.35 9.59 33.04
CA THR A 99 -1.06 9.64 32.62
C THR A 99 -1.26 9.04 31.22
N VAL A 100 -0.19 8.91 30.43
CA VAL A 100 -0.19 8.24 29.11
C VAL A 100 -0.60 6.77 29.16
N TYR A 101 -0.54 6.10 30.32
CA TYR A 101 -1.07 4.74 30.44
C TYR A 101 -2.57 4.66 30.12
N SER A 102 -3.32 5.73 30.34
CA SER A 102 -4.73 5.81 29.94
C SER A 102 -4.95 5.81 28.42
N LEU A 103 -3.93 6.17 27.64
CA LEU A 103 -3.95 6.23 26.18
C LEU A 103 -3.64 4.89 25.51
N LEU A 104 -3.09 3.91 26.24
CA LEU A 104 -2.74 2.59 25.68
C LEU A 104 -3.95 1.83 25.12
N ASN A 105 -5.08 1.84 25.82
CA ASN A 105 -6.27 1.14 25.35
C ASN A 105 -6.87 1.80 24.08
N PRO A 106 -7.07 3.13 24.04
CA PRO A 106 -7.43 3.84 22.82
C PRO A 106 -6.45 3.64 21.66
N GLU A 107 -5.14 3.65 21.93
CA GLU A 107 -4.12 3.40 20.90
C GLU A 107 -4.29 2.02 20.27
N ARG A 108 -4.44 0.98 21.09
CA ARG A 108 -4.66 -0.39 20.60
C ARG A 108 -5.90 -0.53 19.75
N GLY A 109 -7.00 0.10 20.17
CA GLY A 109 -8.24 0.14 19.41
C GLY A 109 -8.06 0.85 18.07
N LEU A 110 -7.39 2.00 18.06
CA LEU A 110 -7.15 2.80 16.86
C LEU A 110 -6.23 2.09 15.87
N ARG A 111 -5.12 1.50 16.34
CA ARG A 111 -4.15 0.77 15.50
C ARG A 111 -4.76 -0.50 14.91
N THR A 112 -5.58 -1.22 15.69
CA THR A 112 -6.35 -2.36 15.17
C THR A 112 -7.34 -1.94 14.09
N ALA A 113 -8.05 -0.81 14.29
CA ALA A 113 -8.97 -0.27 13.30
C ALA A 113 -8.25 0.17 12.02
N LEU A 114 -7.07 0.80 12.13
CA LEU A 114 -6.21 1.15 11.01
C LEU A 114 -5.85 -0.09 10.17
N TYR A 115 -5.25 -1.12 10.79
CA TYR A 115 -4.86 -2.33 10.07
C TYR A 115 -6.06 -3.09 9.46
N ALA A 116 -7.19 -3.14 10.17
CA ALA A 116 -8.42 -3.71 9.61
C ALA A 116 -8.91 -2.92 8.39
N PHE A 117 -8.82 -1.59 8.43
CA PHE A 117 -9.20 -0.74 7.32
C PHE A 117 -8.24 -0.85 6.13
N GLU A 118 -6.94 -1.02 6.36
CA GLU A 118 -5.97 -1.33 5.31
C GLU A 118 -6.31 -2.62 4.57
N VAL A 119 -6.69 -3.68 5.28
CA VAL A 119 -7.16 -4.93 4.68
C VAL A 119 -8.38 -4.67 3.78
N VAL A 120 -9.36 -3.90 4.26
CA VAL A 120 -10.55 -3.55 3.47
C VAL A 120 -10.18 -2.73 2.23
N ALA A 121 -9.32 -1.73 2.37
CA ALA A 121 -8.87 -0.89 1.26
C ALA A 121 -8.14 -1.72 0.19
N MET A 122 -7.28 -2.64 0.61
CA MET A 122 -6.56 -3.52 -0.32
C MET A 122 -7.47 -4.57 -0.95
N LEU A 123 -8.50 -5.07 -0.25
CA LEU A 123 -9.54 -5.92 -0.86
C LEU A 123 -10.30 -5.19 -1.97
N ILE A 124 -10.66 -3.92 -1.76
CA ILE A 124 -11.30 -3.08 -2.79
C ILE A 124 -10.35 -2.90 -3.98
N ALA A 125 -9.07 -2.64 -3.73
CA ALA A 125 -8.06 -2.51 -4.78
C ALA A 125 -7.91 -3.82 -5.58
N SER A 126 -7.77 -4.96 -4.90
CA SER A 126 -7.64 -6.28 -5.53
C SER A 126 -8.88 -6.64 -6.34
N ALA A 127 -10.08 -6.42 -5.80
CA ALA A 127 -11.33 -6.63 -6.54
C ALA A 127 -11.36 -5.79 -7.83
N SER A 128 -10.95 -4.52 -7.74
CA SER A 128 -10.87 -3.60 -8.87
C SER A 128 -9.86 -4.09 -9.92
N MET A 129 -8.68 -4.58 -9.50
CA MET A 129 -7.68 -5.19 -10.39
C MET A 129 -8.22 -6.45 -11.10
N ILE A 130 -8.89 -7.34 -10.35
CA ILE A 130 -9.49 -8.56 -10.89
C ILE A 130 -10.60 -8.23 -11.89
N MET A 131 -11.44 -7.23 -11.59
CA MET A 131 -12.47 -6.76 -12.50
C MET A 131 -11.87 -6.23 -13.81
N ALA A 132 -10.82 -5.40 -13.73
CA ALA A 132 -10.12 -4.91 -14.91
C ALA A 132 -9.51 -6.06 -15.73
N LEU A 133 -8.92 -7.07 -15.10
CA LEU A 133 -8.41 -8.27 -15.78
C LEU A 133 -9.50 -9.08 -16.48
N ARG A 134 -10.71 -9.15 -15.92
CA ARG A 134 -11.85 -9.86 -16.55
C ARG A 134 -12.37 -9.10 -17.76
N GLN A 135 -12.37 -7.77 -17.70
CA GLN A 135 -12.88 -6.90 -18.76
C GLN A 135 -11.88 -6.71 -19.91
N ALA A 136 -10.58 -6.83 -19.64
CA ALA A 136 -9.53 -6.69 -20.64
C ALA A 136 -8.65 -7.95 -20.73
N PRO A 137 -9.03 -8.94 -21.56
CA PRO A 137 -8.29 -10.20 -21.71
C PRO A 137 -6.85 -10.03 -22.21
N HIS A 138 -6.55 -8.91 -22.88
CA HIS A 138 -5.19 -8.60 -23.35
C HIS A 138 -4.23 -8.33 -22.18
N LEU A 139 -4.72 -7.84 -21.03
CA LEU A 139 -3.92 -7.62 -19.81
C LEU A 139 -3.50 -8.94 -19.14
N ARG A 140 -4.18 -10.04 -19.44
CA ARG A 140 -3.83 -11.37 -18.93
C ARG A 140 -2.67 -12.02 -19.68
N LYS A 141 -2.31 -11.51 -20.86
CA LYS A 141 -1.28 -12.13 -21.69
C LYS A 141 0.12 -11.64 -21.28
N GLY A 142 1.06 -12.58 -21.22
CA GLY A 142 2.48 -12.29 -20.97
C GLY A 142 2.80 -11.96 -19.50
N THR A 143 3.86 -11.19 -19.31
CA THR A 143 4.42 -10.85 -18.00
C THR A 143 3.50 -9.97 -17.16
N LEU A 144 2.61 -9.18 -17.78
CA LEU A 144 1.69 -8.28 -17.09
C LEU A 144 0.72 -9.02 -16.17
N GLY A 145 0.13 -10.11 -16.65
CA GLY A 145 -0.83 -10.90 -15.88
C GLY A 145 -0.20 -11.53 -14.64
N SER A 146 1.05 -12.01 -14.77
CA SER A 146 1.83 -12.56 -13.65
C SER A 146 2.18 -11.46 -12.65
N LEU A 147 2.66 -10.31 -13.10
CA LEU A 147 2.97 -9.16 -12.22
C LEU A 147 1.73 -8.67 -11.47
N LEU A 148 0.56 -8.66 -12.11
CA LEU A 148 -0.68 -8.26 -11.46
C LEU A 148 -1.14 -9.28 -10.41
N ALA A 149 -0.98 -10.58 -10.68
CA ALA A 149 -1.28 -11.63 -9.71
C ALA A 149 -0.36 -11.52 -8.48
N VAL A 150 0.94 -11.30 -8.69
CA VAL A 150 1.91 -11.05 -7.61
C VAL A 150 1.53 -9.80 -6.84
N LEU A 151 1.18 -8.70 -7.53
CA LEU A 151 0.74 -7.47 -6.88
C LEU A 151 -0.49 -7.70 -5.99
N ILE A 152 -1.50 -8.43 -6.47
CA ILE A 152 -2.71 -8.76 -5.69
C ILE A 152 -2.36 -9.55 -4.43
N ILE A 153 -1.51 -10.58 -4.56
CA ILE A 153 -1.11 -11.42 -3.42
C ILE A 153 -0.33 -10.59 -2.41
N CYS A 154 0.64 -9.81 -2.87
CA CYS A 154 1.49 -9.00 -2.00
C CYS A 154 0.72 -7.84 -1.35
N CYS A 155 -0.20 -7.18 -2.07
CA CYS A 155 -0.97 -6.06 -1.52
C CYS A 155 -1.99 -6.51 -0.47
N LEU A 156 -2.50 -7.74 -0.54
CA LEU A 156 -3.35 -8.32 0.50
C LEU A 156 -2.52 -8.90 1.65
N GLY A 157 -1.43 -9.58 1.32
CA GLY A 157 -0.56 -10.23 2.29
C GLY A 157 0.05 -9.25 3.30
N LEU A 158 0.44 -8.06 2.85
CA LEU A 158 1.02 -7.03 3.70
C LEU A 158 0.09 -6.62 4.87
N PRO A 159 -1.09 -6.01 4.65
CA PRO A 159 -1.95 -5.58 5.74
C PRO A 159 -2.52 -6.74 6.55
N LEU A 160 -2.71 -7.93 5.95
CA LEU A 160 -3.10 -9.13 6.70
C LEU A 160 -2.03 -9.55 7.69
N THR A 161 -0.75 -9.51 7.30
CA THR A 161 0.38 -9.83 8.16
C THR A 161 0.54 -8.80 9.26
N SER A 162 0.39 -7.51 8.94
CA SER A 162 0.42 -6.42 9.91
C SER A 162 -0.69 -6.56 10.94
N LEU A 163 -1.94 -6.77 10.50
CA LEU A 163 -3.10 -6.97 11.37
C LEU A 163 -2.93 -8.21 12.25
N ALA A 164 -2.66 -9.38 11.65
CA ALA A 164 -2.56 -10.64 12.38
C ALA A 164 -1.45 -10.58 13.43
N GLY A 165 -0.30 -10.03 13.05
CA GLY A 165 0.83 -9.91 13.95
C GLY A 165 0.62 -8.86 15.03
N TYR A 166 -0.06 -7.75 14.75
CA TYR A 166 -0.42 -6.76 15.77
C TYR A 166 -1.44 -7.31 16.77
N VAL A 167 -2.45 -8.04 16.30
CA VAL A 167 -3.46 -8.65 17.16
C VAL A 167 -2.81 -9.72 18.04
N ASP A 168 -1.97 -10.59 17.47
CA ASP A 168 -1.23 -11.59 18.23
C ASP A 168 -0.30 -10.94 19.26
N SER A 169 0.44 -9.88 18.91
CA SER A 169 1.34 -9.23 19.87
C SER A 169 0.64 -8.47 20.98
N THR A 170 -0.49 -7.85 20.67
CA THR A 170 -1.16 -6.89 21.57
C THR A 170 -2.12 -7.57 22.54
N TYR A 171 -2.80 -8.63 22.10
CA TYR A 171 -3.86 -9.29 22.87
C TYR A 171 -3.45 -10.64 23.44
N ARG A 172 -2.26 -11.16 23.12
CA ARG A 172 -1.73 -12.39 23.72
C ARG A 172 -1.29 -12.13 25.16
N VAL A 173 -1.71 -13.02 26.06
CA VAL A 173 -1.29 -13.01 27.46
C VAL A 173 -0.07 -13.92 27.61
N ILE A 174 1.09 -13.35 27.94
CA ILE A 174 2.32 -14.09 28.19
C ILE A 174 2.33 -14.56 29.65
N ARG A 175 2.51 -15.87 29.87
CA ARG A 175 2.57 -16.48 31.22
C ARG A 175 3.81 -17.33 31.43
N THR A 176 4.49 -17.73 30.37
CA THR A 176 5.63 -18.66 30.41
C THR A 176 6.81 -18.15 29.57
N GLN A 177 8.03 -18.57 29.93
CA GLN A 177 9.23 -18.23 29.16
C GLN A 177 9.18 -18.76 27.72
N SER A 178 8.58 -19.94 27.50
CA SER A 178 8.36 -20.50 26.17
C SER A 178 7.47 -19.61 25.29
N GLU A 179 6.53 -18.87 25.87
CA GLU A 179 5.70 -17.92 25.14
C GLU A 179 6.48 -16.65 24.78
N VAL A 180 7.44 -16.24 25.61
CA VAL A 180 8.37 -15.13 25.30
C VAL A 180 9.23 -15.49 24.08
N ASP A 181 9.85 -16.67 24.09
CA ASP A 181 10.68 -17.13 22.96
C ASP A 181 9.85 -17.28 21.67
N TYR A 182 8.62 -17.77 21.80
CA TYR A 182 7.67 -17.82 20.68
C TYR A 182 7.35 -16.42 20.15
N MET A 183 7.11 -15.45 21.04
CA MET A 183 6.84 -14.07 20.64
C MET A 183 7.98 -13.44 19.84
N TYR A 184 9.23 -13.61 20.28
CA TYR A 184 10.39 -13.13 19.53
C TYR A 184 10.46 -13.74 18.13
N ARG A 185 10.32 -15.07 18.03
CA ARG A 185 10.33 -15.77 16.72
C ARG A 185 9.16 -15.36 15.84
N SER A 186 7.97 -15.20 16.42
CA SER A 186 6.76 -14.74 15.72
C SER A 186 6.95 -13.32 15.18
N GLN A 187 7.56 -12.43 15.97
CA GLN A 187 7.85 -11.07 15.57
C GLN A 187 8.88 -11.01 14.43
N GLU A 188 9.94 -11.80 14.48
CA GLU A 188 10.92 -11.90 13.38
C GLU A 188 10.29 -12.45 12.10
N ALA A 189 9.49 -13.53 12.21
CA ALA A 189 8.77 -14.10 11.08
C ALA A 189 7.80 -13.09 10.46
N ARG A 190 7.07 -12.33 11.30
CA ARG A 190 6.19 -11.25 10.87
C ARG A 190 6.96 -10.19 10.08
N LEU A 191 8.06 -9.70 10.62
CA LEU A 191 8.89 -8.67 9.97
C LEU A 191 9.41 -9.15 8.61
N PHE A 192 9.87 -10.40 8.54
CA PHE A 192 10.31 -11.01 7.30
C PHE A 192 9.18 -11.08 6.26
N ILE A 193 8.00 -11.61 6.65
CA ILE A 193 6.85 -11.76 5.77
C ILE A 193 6.31 -10.41 5.30
N ALA A 194 6.18 -9.44 6.21
CA ALA A 194 5.74 -8.08 5.89
C ALA A 194 6.72 -7.41 4.90
N SER A 195 8.03 -7.52 5.16
CA SER A 195 9.06 -6.98 4.25
C SER A 195 9.04 -7.65 2.87
N LEU A 196 8.79 -8.96 2.83
CA LEU A 196 8.65 -9.71 1.57
C LEU A 196 7.44 -9.23 0.77
N PHE A 197 6.28 -9.08 1.42
CA PHE A 197 5.08 -8.58 0.77
C PHE A 197 5.21 -7.12 0.35
N TYR A 198 5.77 -6.26 1.19
CA TYR A 198 6.04 -4.87 0.85
C TYR A 198 6.95 -4.77 -0.37
N SER A 199 8.09 -5.49 -0.37
CA SER A 199 9.04 -5.49 -1.47
C SER A 199 8.43 -6.06 -2.76
N GLY A 200 7.67 -7.15 -2.66
CA GLY A 200 6.98 -7.76 -3.79
C GLY A 200 5.90 -6.85 -4.39
N ALA A 201 5.11 -6.19 -3.54
CA ALA A 201 4.11 -5.21 -3.97
C ALA A 201 4.77 -3.99 -4.61
N PHE A 202 5.83 -3.45 -3.99
CA PHE A 202 6.57 -2.31 -4.51
C PHE A 202 7.21 -2.60 -5.87
N LEU A 203 7.92 -3.72 -6.00
CA LEU A 203 8.55 -4.12 -7.26
C LEU A 203 7.49 -4.37 -8.35
N SER A 204 6.40 -5.06 -8.02
CA SER A 204 5.32 -5.31 -8.98
C SER A 204 4.64 -4.00 -9.42
N ALA A 205 4.38 -3.10 -8.48
CA ALA A 205 3.83 -1.78 -8.74
C ALA A 205 4.75 -0.95 -9.63
N LEU A 206 6.06 -0.95 -9.36
CA LEU A 206 7.06 -0.26 -10.15
C LEU A 206 7.16 -0.82 -11.58
N SER A 207 7.22 -2.15 -11.72
CA SER A 207 7.23 -2.83 -13.01
C SER A 207 5.96 -2.55 -13.82
N LEU A 208 4.78 -2.53 -13.19
CA LEU A 208 3.52 -2.19 -13.85
C LEU A 208 3.46 -0.71 -14.25
N ALA A 209 3.94 0.20 -13.39
CA ALA A 209 3.98 1.63 -13.67
C ALA A 209 4.94 1.98 -14.83
N GLY A 210 6.05 1.24 -14.96
CA GLY A 210 7.03 1.36 -16.03
C GLY A 210 6.71 0.56 -17.31
N SER A 211 5.71 -0.32 -17.28
CA SER A 211 5.37 -1.17 -18.42
C SER A 211 4.82 -0.35 -19.60
N PRO A 212 5.38 -0.47 -20.82
CA PRO A 212 4.85 0.19 -22.01
C PRO A 212 3.43 -0.31 -22.35
N GLN A 213 3.10 -1.54 -21.98
CA GLN A 213 1.77 -2.11 -22.18
C GLN A 213 0.68 -1.38 -21.39
N LEU A 214 1.02 -0.66 -20.31
CA LEU A 214 0.11 0.23 -19.57
C LEU A 214 0.11 1.68 -20.09
N LYS A 215 1.08 2.04 -20.94
CA LYS A 215 1.30 3.38 -21.48
C LYS A 215 0.59 3.61 -22.81
N ASP A 216 0.18 2.53 -23.49
CA ASP A 216 -0.58 2.62 -24.74
C ASP A 216 -1.94 3.24 -24.48
N ASP A 217 -1.99 4.54 -24.74
CA ASP A 217 -3.14 5.41 -24.60
C ASP A 217 -4.13 5.09 -25.73
N PRO A 218 -5.31 4.51 -25.44
CA PRO A 218 -6.35 4.34 -26.45
C PRO A 218 -6.89 5.69 -26.97
N TYR A 219 -6.45 6.82 -26.38
CA TYR A 219 -6.73 8.18 -26.84
C TYR A 219 -6.01 8.59 -28.13
N LYS A 220 -5.19 7.72 -28.75
CA LYS A 220 -4.89 7.82 -30.19
C LYS A 220 -6.10 7.40 -31.04
N TRP A 221 -7.25 8.03 -30.81
CA TRP A 221 -8.20 8.32 -31.88
C TRP A 221 -7.63 9.49 -32.68
N GLY A 222 -6.60 9.20 -33.50
CA GLY A 222 -6.52 9.88 -34.78
C GLY A 222 -7.77 9.46 -35.56
N PRO A 223 -8.48 10.38 -36.24
CA PRO A 223 -9.55 9.96 -37.12
C PRO A 223 -8.93 8.94 -38.08
N ARG A 224 -9.57 7.77 -38.21
CA ARG A 224 -9.45 7.02 -39.46
C ARG A 224 -9.98 7.97 -40.53
N VAL A 225 -9.09 8.77 -41.11
CA VAL A 225 -9.26 9.26 -42.46
C VAL A 225 -9.23 7.97 -43.27
N SER A 226 -10.41 7.39 -43.46
CA SER A 226 -10.69 6.68 -44.68
C SER A 226 -10.29 7.63 -45.79
N LEU A 227 -9.08 7.42 -46.34
CA LEU A 227 -8.74 7.81 -47.70
C LEU A 227 -9.67 6.99 -48.61
N GLN A 228 -10.94 7.33 -48.56
CA GLN A 228 -11.88 7.05 -49.62
C GLN A 228 -11.60 8.19 -50.60
N GLU A 229 -10.73 7.91 -51.56
CA GLU A 229 -10.52 8.80 -52.70
C GLU A 229 -11.90 9.21 -53.24
N PRO A 230 -12.14 10.50 -53.51
CA PRO A 230 -13.33 10.91 -54.22
C PRO A 230 -13.26 10.26 -55.61
N VAL A 231 -14.09 9.25 -55.82
CA VAL A 231 -14.41 8.74 -57.16
C VAL A 231 -15.10 9.88 -57.89
N TYR A 232 -14.34 10.63 -58.69
CA TYR A 232 -14.88 11.63 -59.60
C TYR A 232 -15.82 10.93 -60.58
N ALA A 233 -17.09 11.32 -60.58
CA ALA A 233 -18.03 10.91 -61.61
C ALA A 233 -17.54 11.44 -62.97
N PRO A 234 -17.53 10.63 -64.04
CA PRO A 234 -17.17 11.11 -65.37
C PRO A 234 -18.23 12.11 -65.86
N TYR A 235 -17.77 13.29 -66.27
CA TYR A 235 -18.60 14.32 -66.91
C TYR A 235 -19.22 13.76 -68.20
N PRO A 236 -20.52 13.99 -68.46
CA PRO A 236 -21.10 13.69 -69.75
C PRO A 236 -20.58 14.70 -70.80
N ILE A 237 -19.93 14.17 -71.83
CA ILE A 237 -19.57 14.90 -73.05
C ILE A 237 -20.87 15.32 -73.73
N ARG A 238 -21.14 16.63 -73.77
CA ARG A 238 -22.20 17.19 -74.59
C ARG A 238 -21.67 17.34 -76.01
N GLN A 239 -22.07 16.42 -76.89
CA GLN A 239 -21.90 16.60 -78.34
C GLN A 239 -22.84 17.70 -78.82
N GLY A 240 -22.28 18.68 -79.52
CA GLY A 240 -22.94 19.76 -80.25
C GLY A 240 -21.97 20.33 -81.25
#